data_AF-A0A1Q2YEH1-F1
#
_entry.id   AF-A0A1Q2YEH1-F1
#
_cell.length_a   1.000
_cell.length_b   1.000
_cell.length_c   1.000
_cell.angle_alpha   90.00
_cell.angle_beta   90.00
_cell.angle_gamma   90.00
#
_symmetry.space_group_name_H-M   'P 1'
#
loop_
_entity.id
_entity.type
_entity.pdbx_description
1 polymer ?
#
loop_
_entity_poly.entity_id
_entity_poly.type
_entity_poly.pdbx_seq_one_letter_code
_entity_poly.pdbx_strand_id
1 'polypeptide(L)'
;MEDIVKLKHDKQNDLSSLNGEIWKVQTQIPDMELKLDELALKASIVRSDFQTLEDKLKNLEAVKNHKIQRMNDSLEVFKSTLDRSFDEKVAHLSQTYDEKVTNIINSKHLEFKEKERSFSDKITILKNSLADYSDKILEESKSKISKDAETEHIYLETEHNRNIAAIKDDIANLHQECQDLTREIRDLHKKIDTQMQPVLNELNSTMIALNRKLDSVQDEESSLGRQLKKLNNSKEEECNKLLQLKEDCRQYNHEIEQFNQAIKEEETYRRFLHNKLQEMKGNIRVFCRIKPDREGVFDHAIQSMSCTSGLKETLSISEPTSTKPLKKASSSPVKKSVKTYSFFFDKIFDENSSNADIFEEISQLVQSSLDGFNVCIFTYGQTGSGKTFTMSNANDGMIPRSMDQMFQKIDLLSTLGNDYQLYGQFFEIYGESIRDLIDDDHQLSINDDSDDPPISNSDTIGIKMIRLISLQQIESLLAHATKKRATAATMANDVSSRSHSIFKVHITKYSKNSSESTVIGTLNLVDLAGSERLSHSQVTGLRLKETLAINKSLSALGDVIASLKSKSSHVPYRNSKLTYILKDSLGGDSKTLMFVNISCLNSHFNESLSSLRFASKVNTTTLKK
;
A
#
# COMPACT_ATOMS: atom_id res chain seq x y z
N MET A 1 -51.11 3.49 69.20
CA MET A 1 -52.21 3.90 68.29
C MET A 1 -51.74 5.00 67.34
N GLU A 2 -51.01 6.01 67.82
CA GLU A 2 -50.41 7.07 66.99
C GLU A 2 -49.43 6.56 65.91
N ASP A 3 -48.56 5.58 66.22
CA ASP A 3 -47.61 5.04 65.22
C ASP A 3 -48.30 4.37 64.03
N ILE A 4 -49.46 3.76 64.25
CA ILE A 4 -50.26 3.11 63.19
C ILE A 4 -50.91 4.16 62.30
N VAL A 5 -51.36 5.29 62.87
CA VAL A 5 -51.93 6.41 62.11
C VAL A 5 -50.86 7.09 61.26
N LYS A 6 -49.65 7.28 61.81
CA LYS A 6 -48.51 7.84 61.08
C LYS A 6 -48.07 6.95 59.93
N LEU A 7 -47.93 5.64 60.18
CA LEU A 7 -47.60 4.66 59.14
C LEU A 7 -48.67 4.61 58.04
N LYS A 8 -49.96 4.72 58.39
CA LYS A 8 -51.06 4.79 57.41
C LYS A 8 -50.96 6.04 56.53
N HIS A 9 -50.64 7.19 57.12
CA HIS A 9 -50.50 8.45 56.41
C HIS A 9 -49.28 8.45 55.47
N ASP A 10 -48.14 7.95 55.96
CA ASP A 10 -46.93 7.79 55.15
C ASP A 10 -47.18 6.82 53.98
N LYS A 11 -47.88 5.70 54.23
CA LYS A 11 -48.27 4.76 53.16
C LYS A 11 -49.27 5.35 52.17
N GLN A 12 -50.15 6.26 52.60
CA GLN A 12 -51.04 7.00 51.69
C GLN A 12 -50.27 8.00 50.81
N ASN A 13 -49.26 8.67 51.36
CA ASN A 13 -48.40 9.58 50.60
C ASN A 13 -47.52 8.82 49.62
N ASP A 14 -46.95 7.67 50.02
CA ASP A 14 -46.24 6.76 49.12
C ASP A 14 -47.15 6.32 47.96
N LEU A 15 -48.40 5.95 48.26
CA LEU A 15 -49.37 5.52 47.25
C LEU A 15 -49.77 6.66 46.29
N SER A 16 -49.93 7.88 46.79
CA SER A 16 -50.19 9.07 45.97
C SER A 16 -49.01 9.43 45.08
N SER A 17 -47.78 9.34 45.60
CA SER A 17 -46.55 9.55 44.81
C SER A 17 -46.42 8.50 43.70
N LEU A 18 -46.64 7.23 44.04
CA LEU A 18 -46.58 6.12 43.09
C LEU A 18 -47.67 6.25 42.01
N ASN A 19 -48.88 6.66 42.36
CA ASN A 19 -49.95 6.92 41.39
C ASN A 19 -49.61 8.09 40.46
N GLY A 20 -48.91 9.11 40.95
CA GLY A 20 -48.41 10.21 40.12
C GLY A 20 -47.32 9.77 39.14
N GLU A 21 -46.41 8.89 39.56
CA GLU A 21 -45.40 8.28 38.67
C GLU A 21 -46.04 7.35 37.65
N ILE A 22 -47.01 6.52 38.05
CA ILE A 22 -47.78 5.65 37.14
C ILE A 22 -48.50 6.50 36.09
N TRP A 23 -49.12 7.62 36.48
CA TRP A 23 -49.80 8.50 35.54
C TRP A 23 -48.83 9.18 34.54
N LYS A 24 -47.63 9.58 35.01
CA LYS A 24 -46.57 10.10 34.13
C LYS A 24 -46.08 9.06 33.13
N VAL A 25 -45.92 7.81 33.55
CA VAL A 25 -45.53 6.72 32.64
C VAL A 25 -46.66 6.43 31.66
N GLN A 26 -47.91 6.34 32.14
CA GLN A 26 -49.08 6.10 31.28
C GLN A 26 -49.33 7.19 30.23
N THR A 27 -48.96 8.44 30.52
CA THR A 27 -49.08 9.54 29.54
C THR A 27 -47.97 9.53 28.49
N GLN A 28 -46.84 8.87 28.76
CA GLN A 28 -45.73 8.71 27.79
C GLN A 28 -45.88 7.47 26.89
N ILE A 29 -46.68 6.48 27.30
CA ILE A 29 -46.91 5.24 26.53
C ILE A 29 -47.45 5.53 25.10
N PRO A 30 -48.48 6.37 24.90
CA PRO A 30 -49.02 6.62 23.55
C PRO A 30 -48.00 7.26 22.59
N ASP A 31 -47.17 8.18 23.09
CA ASP A 31 -46.11 8.82 22.29
C ASP A 31 -44.99 7.83 21.93
N MET A 32 -44.68 6.90 22.82
CA MET A 32 -43.72 5.82 22.56
C MET A 32 -44.28 4.78 21.60
N GLU A 33 -45.56 4.43 21.70
CA GLU A 33 -46.26 3.56 20.77
C GLU A 33 -46.31 4.17 19.36
N LEU A 34 -46.58 5.47 19.24
CA LEU A 34 -46.55 6.19 17.96
C LEU A 34 -45.14 6.17 17.33
N LYS A 35 -44.10 6.39 18.14
CA LYS A 35 -42.70 6.29 17.66
C LYS A 35 -42.32 4.87 17.25
N LEU A 36 -42.84 3.86 17.94
CA LEU A 36 -42.63 2.46 17.60
C LEU A 36 -43.29 2.11 16.26
N ASP A 37 -44.51 2.61 16.02
CA ASP A 37 -45.22 2.44 14.75
C ASP A 37 -44.52 3.16 13.59
N GLU A 38 -44.00 4.39 13.81
CA GLU A 38 -43.19 5.09 12.79
C GLU A 38 -41.89 4.35 12.47
N LEU A 39 -41.21 3.81 13.48
CA LEU A 39 -39.99 3.02 13.29
C LEU A 39 -40.29 1.68 12.59
N ALA A 40 -41.40 1.03 12.93
CA ALA A 40 -41.86 -0.19 12.27
C ALA A 40 -42.19 0.07 10.79
N LEU A 41 -42.84 1.20 10.48
CA LEU A 41 -43.12 1.59 9.09
C LEU A 41 -41.83 1.88 8.31
N LYS A 42 -40.89 2.62 8.89
CA LYS A 42 -39.57 2.88 8.28
C LYS A 42 -38.78 1.58 8.05
N ALA A 43 -38.79 0.67 9.02
CA ALA A 43 -38.16 -0.64 8.88
C ALA A 43 -38.81 -1.47 7.77
N SER A 44 -40.14 -1.41 7.62
CA SER A 44 -40.87 -2.08 6.54
C SER A 44 -40.49 -1.54 5.15
N ILE A 45 -40.38 -0.21 5.01
CA ILE A 45 -39.97 0.44 3.76
C ILE A 45 -38.54 0.03 3.38
N VAL A 46 -37.60 0.11 4.33
CA VAL A 46 -36.20 -0.28 4.09
C VAL A 46 -36.10 -1.76 3.73
N ARG A 47 -36.92 -2.63 4.33
CA ARG A 47 -36.96 -4.06 4.02
C ARG A 47 -37.52 -4.32 2.61
N SER A 48 -38.53 -3.55 2.19
CA SER A 48 -39.06 -3.59 0.82
C SER A 48 -38.03 -3.11 -0.21
N ASP A 49 -37.33 -2.02 0.07
CA ASP A 49 -36.28 -1.48 -0.80
C ASP A 49 -35.10 -2.44 -0.92
N PHE A 50 -34.70 -3.07 0.19
CA PHE A 50 -33.67 -4.12 0.21
C PHE A 50 -34.07 -5.32 -0.66
N GLN A 51 -35.32 -5.80 -0.53
CA GLN A 51 -35.83 -6.90 -1.35
C GLN A 51 -35.81 -6.54 -2.85
N THR A 52 -36.19 -5.30 -3.17
CA THR A 52 -36.18 -4.80 -4.56
C THR A 52 -34.75 -4.69 -5.10
N LEU A 53 -33.77 -4.31 -4.27
CA LEU A 53 -32.36 -4.31 -4.66
C LEU A 53 -31.80 -5.73 -4.83
N GLU A 54 -32.15 -6.67 -3.97
CA GLU A 54 -31.77 -8.08 -4.12
C GLU A 54 -32.30 -8.66 -5.44
N ASP A 55 -33.55 -8.37 -5.79
CA ASP A 55 -34.13 -8.85 -7.04
C ASP A 55 -33.48 -8.19 -8.27
N LYS A 56 -33.12 -6.91 -8.19
CA LYS A 56 -32.31 -6.23 -9.22
C LYS A 56 -30.93 -6.84 -9.36
N LEU A 57 -30.29 -7.21 -8.24
CA LEU A 57 -28.97 -7.84 -8.22
C LEU A 57 -29.02 -9.24 -8.84
N LYS A 58 -30.03 -10.05 -8.48
CA LYS A 58 -30.29 -11.36 -9.11
C LYS A 58 -30.53 -11.25 -10.61
N ASN A 59 -31.29 -10.24 -11.04
CA ASN A 59 -31.51 -9.99 -12.47
C ASN A 59 -30.22 -9.56 -13.20
N LEU A 60 -29.39 -8.72 -12.59
CA LEU A 60 -28.08 -8.34 -13.14
C LEU A 60 -27.13 -9.54 -13.23
N GLU A 61 -27.11 -10.41 -12.23
CA GLU A 61 -26.35 -11.66 -12.28
C GLU A 61 -26.86 -12.61 -13.36
N ALA A 62 -28.18 -12.73 -13.52
CA ALA A 62 -28.78 -13.51 -14.60
C ALA A 62 -28.39 -12.97 -15.99
N VAL A 63 -28.43 -11.64 -16.18
CA VAL A 63 -28.00 -10.99 -17.44
C VAL A 63 -26.50 -11.16 -17.68
N LYS A 64 -25.68 -11.02 -16.64
CA LYS A 64 -24.23 -11.26 -16.72
C LYS A 64 -23.93 -12.70 -17.12
N ASN A 65 -24.56 -13.67 -16.46
CA ASN A 65 -24.37 -15.09 -16.76
C ASN A 65 -24.87 -15.43 -18.15
N HIS A 66 -26.01 -14.88 -18.59
CA HIS A 66 -26.51 -15.07 -19.94
C HIS A 66 -25.57 -14.46 -21.00
N LYS A 67 -24.94 -13.31 -20.70
CA LYS A 67 -23.96 -12.68 -21.61
C LYS A 67 -22.65 -13.48 -21.68
N ILE A 68 -22.16 -13.99 -20.55
CA ILE A 68 -21.02 -14.91 -20.50
C ILE A 68 -21.33 -16.19 -21.28
N GLN A 69 -22.52 -16.76 -21.10
CA GLN A 69 -22.94 -17.97 -21.81
C GLN A 69 -23.02 -17.72 -23.32
N ARG A 70 -23.63 -16.62 -23.78
CA ARG A 70 -23.63 -16.25 -25.21
C ARG A 70 -22.22 -16.04 -25.77
N MET A 71 -21.32 -15.43 -24.99
CA MET A 71 -19.93 -15.26 -25.41
C MET A 71 -19.23 -16.62 -25.51
N ASN A 72 -19.41 -17.52 -24.54
CA ASN A 72 -18.85 -18.87 -24.56
C ASN A 72 -19.41 -19.70 -25.72
N ASP A 73 -20.73 -19.68 -25.93
CA ASP A 73 -21.38 -20.36 -27.05
C ASP A 73 -20.85 -19.81 -28.39
N SER A 74 -20.68 -18.49 -28.51
CA SER A 74 -20.11 -17.87 -29.72
C SER A 74 -18.63 -18.23 -29.92
N LEU A 75 -17.88 -18.42 -28.84
CA LEU A 75 -16.47 -18.80 -28.87
C LEU A 75 -16.31 -20.30 -29.19
N GLU A 76 -17.23 -21.13 -28.71
CA GLU A 76 -17.31 -22.56 -29.02
C GLU A 76 -17.78 -22.80 -30.46
N VAL A 77 -18.73 -22.00 -30.97
CA VAL A 77 -19.10 -21.97 -32.39
C VAL A 77 -17.93 -21.48 -33.24
N PHE A 78 -17.21 -20.43 -32.82
CA PHE A 78 -16.04 -19.96 -33.56
C PHE A 78 -14.92 -21.00 -33.58
N LYS A 79 -14.65 -21.63 -32.44
CA LYS A 79 -13.64 -22.69 -32.30
C LYS A 79 -14.00 -23.92 -33.14
N SER A 80 -15.24 -24.41 -33.05
CA SER A 80 -15.71 -25.53 -33.88
C SER A 80 -15.75 -25.19 -35.38
N THR A 81 -16.00 -23.94 -35.75
CA THR A 81 -15.90 -23.49 -37.15
C THR A 81 -14.45 -23.44 -37.62
N LEU A 82 -13.53 -23.02 -36.75
CA LEU A 82 -12.10 -23.01 -37.04
C LEU A 82 -11.55 -24.42 -37.18
N ASP A 83 -11.84 -25.28 -36.21
CA ASP A 83 -11.46 -26.71 -36.16
C ASP A 83 -12.06 -27.43 -37.37
N ARG A 84 -13.33 -27.19 -37.71
CA ARG A 84 -13.94 -27.75 -38.92
C ARG A 84 -13.30 -27.23 -40.20
N SER A 85 -12.92 -25.95 -40.29
CA SER A 85 -12.22 -25.42 -41.48
C SER A 85 -10.79 -25.98 -41.61
N PHE A 86 -10.17 -26.31 -40.47
CA PHE A 86 -8.84 -26.89 -40.41
C PHE A 86 -8.89 -28.38 -40.77
N ASP A 87 -9.84 -29.12 -40.19
CA ASP A 87 -10.10 -30.53 -40.49
C ASP A 87 -10.60 -30.71 -41.93
N GLU A 88 -11.42 -29.82 -42.48
CA GLU A 88 -11.81 -29.83 -43.89
C GLU A 88 -10.61 -29.59 -44.82
N LYS A 89 -9.68 -28.69 -44.45
CA LYS A 89 -8.44 -28.46 -45.23
C LYS A 89 -7.48 -29.64 -45.12
N VAL A 90 -7.33 -30.23 -43.93
CA VAL A 90 -6.47 -31.40 -43.69
C VAL A 90 -7.06 -32.64 -44.38
N ALA A 91 -8.36 -32.87 -44.29
CA ALA A 91 -9.05 -33.97 -44.98
C ALA A 91 -9.02 -33.78 -46.49
N HIS A 92 -9.22 -32.56 -47.01
CA HIS A 92 -9.11 -32.28 -48.45
C HIS A 92 -7.69 -32.49 -48.96
N LEU A 93 -6.66 -32.07 -48.20
CA LEU A 93 -5.26 -32.33 -48.55
C LEU A 93 -4.92 -33.82 -48.47
N SER A 94 -5.31 -34.52 -47.39
CA SER A 94 -5.09 -35.97 -47.25
C SER A 94 -5.78 -36.75 -48.37
N GLN A 95 -7.05 -36.47 -48.66
CA GLN A 95 -7.78 -37.12 -49.75
C GLN A 95 -7.16 -36.82 -51.12
N THR A 96 -6.71 -35.58 -51.38
CA THR A 96 -6.06 -35.23 -52.66
C THR A 96 -4.71 -35.95 -52.82
N TYR A 97 -3.95 -36.13 -51.74
CA TYR A 97 -2.67 -36.84 -51.78
C TYR A 97 -2.84 -38.36 -51.78
N ASP A 98 -3.80 -38.91 -51.04
CA ASP A 98 -4.11 -40.34 -51.01
C ASP A 98 -4.71 -40.80 -52.35
N GLU A 99 -5.56 -40.00 -53.01
CA GLU A 99 -6.04 -40.28 -54.37
C GLU A 99 -4.90 -40.21 -55.40
N LYS A 100 -3.97 -39.26 -55.27
CA LYS A 100 -2.78 -39.18 -56.15
C LYS A 100 -1.83 -40.36 -55.95
N VAL A 101 -1.57 -40.74 -54.70
CA VAL A 101 -0.71 -41.89 -54.34
C VAL A 101 -1.37 -43.20 -54.80
N THR A 102 -2.68 -43.38 -54.57
CA THR A 102 -3.42 -44.57 -54.98
C THR A 102 -3.53 -44.68 -56.51
N ASN A 103 -3.72 -43.56 -57.23
CA ASN A 103 -3.72 -43.56 -58.70
C ASN A 103 -2.34 -43.85 -59.30
N ILE A 104 -1.25 -43.35 -58.69
CA ILE A 104 0.13 -43.65 -59.13
C ILE A 104 0.48 -45.11 -58.86
N ILE A 105 0.11 -45.65 -57.69
CA ILE A 105 0.34 -47.04 -57.33
C ILE A 105 -0.47 -47.98 -58.24
N ASN A 106 -1.76 -47.71 -58.47
CA ASN A 106 -2.60 -48.56 -59.33
C ASN A 106 -2.20 -48.50 -60.81
N SER A 107 -1.83 -47.31 -61.33
CA SER A 107 -1.31 -47.15 -62.70
C SER A 107 -0.01 -47.94 -62.92
N LYS A 108 0.94 -47.84 -61.98
CA LYS A 108 2.22 -48.56 -62.08
C LYS A 108 2.07 -50.06 -61.83
N HIS A 109 1.17 -50.48 -60.93
CA HIS A 109 0.94 -51.89 -60.64
C HIS A 109 0.25 -52.62 -61.81
N LEU A 110 -0.60 -51.94 -62.58
CA LEU A 110 -1.22 -52.47 -63.80
C LEU A 110 -0.21 -52.62 -64.95
N GLU A 111 0.65 -51.60 -65.18
CA GLU A 111 1.75 -51.67 -66.17
C GLU A 111 2.75 -52.81 -65.88
N PHE A 112 3.05 -53.06 -64.60
CA PHE A 112 3.96 -54.15 -64.21
C PHE A 112 3.34 -55.54 -64.37
N LYS A 113 2.04 -55.72 -64.06
CA LYS A 113 1.33 -57.01 -64.24
C LYS A 113 1.13 -57.39 -65.71
N GLU A 114 0.91 -56.43 -66.60
CA GLU A 114 0.80 -56.70 -68.05
C GLU A 114 2.15 -57.10 -68.67
N LYS A 115 3.24 -56.47 -68.23
CA LYS A 115 4.61 -56.85 -68.65
C LYS A 115 5.00 -58.23 -68.09
N GLU A 116 4.66 -58.54 -66.84
CA GLU A 116 4.90 -59.84 -66.22
C GLU A 116 4.16 -60.98 -66.96
N ARG A 117 2.90 -60.76 -67.38
CA ARG A 117 2.16 -61.69 -68.26
C ARG A 117 2.80 -61.84 -69.64
N SER A 118 3.17 -60.73 -70.29
CA SER A 118 3.83 -60.76 -71.62
C SER A 118 5.16 -61.53 -71.61
N PHE A 119 5.94 -61.41 -70.52
CA PHE A 119 7.20 -62.14 -70.37
C PHE A 119 6.99 -63.61 -69.99
N SER A 120 5.96 -63.93 -69.19
CA SER A 120 5.60 -65.33 -68.86
C SER A 120 5.09 -66.12 -70.07
N ASP A 121 4.30 -65.48 -70.94
CA ASP A 121 3.78 -66.11 -72.17
C ASP A 121 4.90 -66.37 -73.19
N LYS A 122 5.86 -65.44 -73.32
CA LYS A 122 7.04 -65.62 -74.18
C LYS A 122 8.00 -66.70 -73.68
N ILE A 123 8.18 -66.84 -72.35
CA ILE A 123 9.00 -67.90 -71.74
C ILE A 123 8.37 -69.29 -71.93
N THR A 124 7.04 -69.39 -71.97
CA THR A 124 6.32 -70.66 -72.17
C THR A 124 6.38 -71.12 -73.63
N ILE A 125 6.29 -70.19 -74.60
CA ILE A 125 6.39 -70.49 -76.04
C ILE A 125 7.84 -70.84 -76.45
N LEU A 126 8.84 -70.18 -75.85
CA LEU A 126 10.26 -70.50 -76.07
C LEU A 126 10.68 -71.83 -75.42
N LYS A 127 10.10 -72.19 -74.26
CA LYS A 127 10.33 -73.52 -73.64
C LYS A 127 9.75 -74.67 -74.45
N ASN A 128 8.59 -74.47 -75.09
CA ASN A 128 7.94 -75.50 -75.92
C ASN A 128 8.54 -75.63 -77.32
N SER A 129 9.33 -74.65 -77.79
CA SER A 129 10.01 -74.71 -79.10
C SER A 129 11.46 -75.22 -79.02
N LEU A 130 12.05 -75.29 -77.83
CA LEU A 130 13.46 -75.67 -77.60
C LEU A 130 13.66 -77.15 -77.23
N ALA A 131 12.59 -77.95 -77.20
CA ALA A 131 12.63 -79.33 -76.72
C ALA A 131 12.39 -80.41 -77.80
N ASP A 132 12.10 -80.08 -79.06
CA ASP A 132 11.80 -81.16 -80.03
C ASP A 132 12.05 -80.83 -81.52
N TYR A 133 13.05 -79.99 -81.81
CA TYR A 133 13.63 -79.90 -83.17
C TYR A 133 15.15 -79.72 -83.14
N SER A 134 15.79 -80.44 -82.22
CA SER A 134 17.24 -80.64 -82.21
C SER A 134 17.56 -82.10 -81.94
N ASP A 135 17.07 -82.98 -82.82
CA ASP A 135 17.53 -84.37 -82.89
C ASP A 135 17.64 -84.92 -84.32
N LYS A 136 17.71 -84.04 -85.36
CA LYS A 136 17.90 -84.54 -86.73
C LYS A 136 18.38 -83.55 -87.80
N ILE A 137 19.33 -82.70 -87.44
CA ILE A 137 20.20 -81.97 -88.38
C ILE A 137 21.55 -81.99 -87.65
N LEU A 138 22.60 -82.68 -88.06
CA LEU A 138 23.22 -82.73 -89.37
C LEU A 138 24.42 -83.66 -89.16
N GLU A 139 24.56 -84.74 -89.92
CA GLU A 139 25.86 -85.24 -90.41
C GLU A 139 25.66 -86.62 -91.01
N GLU A 140 25.37 -86.61 -92.31
CA GLU A 140 25.96 -87.51 -93.31
C GLU A 140 25.13 -87.34 -94.57
N SER A 141 25.32 -86.25 -95.31
CA SER A 141 26.14 -86.36 -96.52
C SER A 141 25.80 -87.62 -97.34
N LYS A 142 24.98 -87.45 -98.39
CA LYS A 142 25.46 -87.51 -99.78
C LYS A 142 24.29 -87.66 -100.76
N SER A 143 24.02 -86.54 -101.42
CA SER A 143 23.70 -86.51 -102.84
C SER A 143 24.80 -87.21 -103.65
N LYS A 144 24.41 -88.24 -104.41
CA LYS A 144 25.05 -88.89 -105.59
C LYS A 144 24.45 -90.30 -105.68
N ILE A 145 23.39 -90.57 -106.41
CA ILE A 145 23.31 -90.73 -107.88
C ILE A 145 21.84 -91.15 -108.11
N SER A 146 20.99 -90.29 -108.69
CA SER A 146 20.71 -90.18 -110.13
C SER A 146 20.31 -91.50 -110.78
N LYS A 147 19.01 -91.61 -111.06
CA LYS A 147 18.35 -92.67 -111.82
C LYS A 147 18.84 -92.76 -113.27
N ASP A 148 18.97 -94.00 -113.73
CA ASP A 148 18.68 -94.53 -115.07
C ASP A 148 19.29 -93.84 -116.30
N ALA A 149 20.33 -94.47 -116.84
CA ALA A 149 20.65 -94.42 -118.26
C ALA A 149 21.14 -95.82 -118.64
N GLU A 150 20.30 -96.71 -119.19
CA GLU A 150 19.64 -96.49 -120.48
C GLU A 150 18.20 -97.06 -120.62
N THR A 151 17.53 -97.53 -119.57
CA THR A 151 16.23 -98.24 -119.72
C THR A 151 15.24 -98.06 -118.55
N GLU A 152 14.86 -96.81 -118.24
CA GLU A 152 13.51 -96.41 -117.73
C GLU A 152 12.98 -95.14 -118.47
N HIS A 153 13.56 -94.80 -119.63
CA HIS A 153 13.48 -93.49 -120.32
C HIS A 153 12.11 -93.07 -120.93
N ILE A 154 11.01 -93.82 -120.80
CA ILE A 154 9.76 -93.45 -121.51
C ILE A 154 8.74 -92.68 -120.63
N TYR A 155 8.94 -92.54 -119.31
CA TYR A 155 7.92 -91.99 -118.40
C TYR A 155 8.10 -90.49 -118.00
N LEU A 156 9.30 -89.90 -118.09
CA LEU A 156 9.64 -88.63 -117.39
C LEU A 156 9.30 -87.29 -118.10
N GLU A 157 8.84 -87.27 -119.36
CA GLU A 157 8.72 -86.01 -120.12
C GLU A 157 7.45 -85.19 -119.80
N THR A 158 6.39 -85.79 -119.22
CA THR A 158 5.10 -85.12 -119.01
C THR A 158 4.93 -84.44 -117.65
N GLU A 159 5.74 -84.79 -116.65
CA GLU A 159 5.60 -84.28 -115.27
C GLU A 159 6.31 -82.92 -115.05
N HIS A 160 7.45 -82.70 -115.71
CA HIS A 160 8.28 -81.50 -115.49
C HIS A 160 7.66 -80.18 -115.98
N ASN A 161 6.79 -80.20 -117.00
CA ASN A 161 6.17 -78.97 -117.51
C ASN A 161 5.08 -78.39 -116.60
N ARG A 162 4.52 -79.15 -115.64
CA ARG A 162 3.54 -78.62 -114.67
C ARG A 162 4.18 -77.89 -113.49
N ASN A 163 5.35 -78.33 -113.03
CA ASN A 163 5.99 -77.76 -111.83
C ASN A 163 6.61 -76.37 -112.07
N ILE A 164 6.99 -76.01 -113.30
CA ILE A 164 7.60 -74.71 -113.62
C ILE A 164 6.58 -73.57 -113.58
N ALA A 165 5.30 -73.82 -113.88
CA ALA A 165 4.27 -72.78 -113.87
C ALA A 165 3.92 -72.33 -112.44
N ALA A 166 3.86 -73.25 -111.48
CA ALA A 166 3.52 -72.95 -110.09
C ALA A 166 4.59 -72.08 -109.40
N ILE A 167 5.88 -72.34 -109.65
CA ILE A 167 6.98 -71.60 -109.00
C ILE A 167 7.05 -70.13 -109.47
N LYS A 168 6.58 -69.82 -110.68
CA LYS A 168 6.59 -68.42 -111.18
C LYS A 168 5.53 -67.54 -110.51
N ASP A 169 4.35 -68.09 -110.19
CA ASP A 169 3.31 -67.34 -109.48
C ASP A 169 3.71 -67.06 -108.02
N ASP A 170 4.38 -68.01 -107.36
CA ASP A 170 4.84 -67.82 -105.97
C ASP A 170 5.89 -66.70 -105.84
N ILE A 171 6.81 -66.58 -106.81
CA ILE A 171 7.83 -65.52 -106.81
C ILE A 171 7.21 -64.13 -106.98
N ALA A 172 6.18 -63.99 -107.82
CA ALA A 172 5.52 -62.71 -108.05
C ALA A 172 4.77 -62.23 -106.79
N ASN A 173 4.08 -63.14 -106.11
CA ASN A 173 3.35 -62.83 -104.88
C ASN A 173 4.29 -62.40 -103.74
N LEU A 174 5.40 -63.13 -103.54
CA LEU A 174 6.42 -62.78 -102.53
C LEU A 174 7.08 -61.42 -102.79
N HIS A 175 7.28 -61.03 -104.04
CA HIS A 175 7.90 -59.75 -104.38
C HIS A 175 6.98 -58.56 -104.07
N GLN A 176 5.68 -58.71 -104.31
CA GLN A 176 4.68 -57.70 -103.97
C GLN A 176 4.58 -57.50 -102.45
N GLU A 177 4.56 -58.61 -101.69
CA GLU A 177 4.50 -58.57 -100.22
C GLU A 177 5.74 -57.89 -99.60
N CYS A 178 6.93 -58.12 -100.17
CA CYS A 178 8.16 -57.43 -99.74
C CYS A 178 8.11 -55.91 -99.99
N GLN A 179 7.52 -55.47 -101.10
CA GLN A 179 7.41 -54.04 -101.40
C GLN A 179 6.43 -53.33 -100.47
N ASP A 180 5.31 -53.97 -100.15
CA ASP A 180 4.30 -53.41 -99.25
C ASP A 180 4.84 -53.28 -97.81
N LEU A 181 5.52 -54.32 -97.30
CA LEU A 181 6.21 -54.27 -96.00
C LEU A 181 7.29 -53.18 -95.94
N THR A 182 8.05 -52.98 -97.01
CA THR A 182 9.09 -51.93 -97.05
C THR A 182 8.49 -50.53 -96.96
N ARG A 183 7.32 -50.33 -97.57
CA ARG A 183 6.60 -49.05 -97.52
C ARG A 183 6.06 -48.77 -96.12
N GLU A 184 5.49 -49.78 -95.48
CA GLU A 184 4.95 -49.69 -94.12
C GLU A 184 6.05 -49.38 -93.09
N ILE A 185 7.22 -50.03 -93.19
CA ILE A 185 8.38 -49.73 -92.34
C ILE A 185 8.84 -48.27 -92.48
N ARG A 186 8.81 -47.72 -93.71
CA ARG A 186 9.24 -46.33 -93.96
C ARG A 186 8.25 -45.32 -93.36
N ASP A 187 6.95 -45.57 -93.49
CA ASP A 187 5.93 -44.70 -92.90
C ASP A 187 5.94 -44.74 -91.36
N LEU A 188 6.25 -45.90 -90.76
CA LEU A 188 6.45 -46.02 -89.31
C LEU A 188 7.68 -45.23 -88.83
N HIS A 189 8.82 -45.31 -89.51
CA HIS A 189 10.00 -44.50 -89.17
C HIS A 189 9.70 -43.00 -89.25
N LYS A 190 9.00 -42.56 -90.31
CA LYS A 190 8.62 -41.16 -90.46
C LYS A 190 7.72 -40.70 -89.31
N LYS A 191 6.78 -41.54 -88.85
CA LYS A 191 5.95 -41.23 -87.67
C LYS A 191 6.78 -41.11 -86.39
N ILE A 192 7.76 -41.98 -86.17
CA ILE A 192 8.65 -41.91 -85.00
C ILE A 192 9.42 -40.58 -84.99
N ASP A 193 10.05 -40.23 -86.11
CA ASP A 193 10.91 -39.04 -86.18
C ASP A 193 10.10 -37.73 -86.15
N THR A 194 8.95 -37.68 -86.83
CA THR A 194 8.19 -36.42 -86.95
C THR A 194 7.15 -36.20 -85.85
N GLN A 195 6.63 -37.27 -85.22
CA GLN A 195 5.58 -37.14 -84.20
C GLN A 195 6.07 -37.49 -82.80
N MET A 196 6.93 -38.50 -82.62
CA MET A 196 7.29 -38.99 -81.29
C MET A 196 8.54 -38.30 -80.71
N GLN A 197 9.57 -38.03 -81.52
CA GLN A 197 10.79 -37.36 -81.04
C GLN A 197 10.61 -35.93 -80.51
N PRO A 198 9.82 -35.04 -81.15
CA PRO A 198 9.60 -33.69 -80.63
C PRO A 198 8.92 -33.70 -79.26
N VAL A 199 7.92 -34.56 -79.09
CA VAL A 199 7.17 -34.74 -77.84
C VAL A 199 8.08 -35.27 -76.74
N LEU A 200 8.97 -36.20 -77.05
CA LEU A 200 9.96 -36.71 -76.09
C LEU A 200 10.92 -35.61 -75.61
N ASN A 201 11.40 -34.76 -76.52
CA ASN A 201 12.30 -33.65 -76.19
C ASN A 201 11.60 -32.56 -75.36
N GLU A 202 10.36 -32.23 -75.70
CA GLU A 202 9.55 -31.29 -74.93
C GLU A 202 9.26 -31.82 -73.52
N LEU A 203 8.92 -33.11 -73.39
CA LEU A 203 8.72 -33.76 -72.10
C LEU A 203 9.99 -33.78 -71.25
N ASN A 204 11.16 -34.05 -71.85
CA ASN A 204 12.44 -33.99 -71.15
C ASN A 204 12.76 -32.56 -70.68
N SER A 205 12.48 -31.55 -71.49
CA SER A 205 12.72 -30.14 -71.12
C SER A 205 11.83 -29.68 -69.95
N THR A 206 10.56 -30.10 -69.95
CA THR A 206 9.61 -29.80 -68.88
C THR A 206 9.97 -30.54 -67.59
N MET A 207 10.42 -31.80 -67.69
CA MET A 207 10.92 -32.57 -66.54
C MET A 207 12.12 -31.89 -65.87
N ILE A 208 13.09 -31.37 -66.66
CA ILE A 208 14.23 -30.63 -66.12
C ILE A 208 13.78 -29.33 -65.44
N ALA A 209 12.84 -28.60 -66.03
CA ALA A 209 12.32 -27.37 -65.45
C ALA A 209 11.54 -27.61 -64.13
N LEU A 210 10.76 -28.71 -64.06
CA LEU A 210 10.07 -29.14 -62.86
C LEU A 210 11.05 -29.55 -61.75
N ASN A 211 12.10 -30.31 -62.08
CA ASN A 211 13.13 -30.69 -61.09
C ASN A 211 13.83 -29.46 -60.51
N ARG A 212 14.19 -28.46 -61.33
CA ARG A 212 14.78 -27.20 -60.82
C ARG A 212 13.85 -26.44 -59.89
N LYS A 213 12.54 -26.44 -60.17
CA LYS A 213 11.54 -25.83 -59.28
C LYS A 213 11.42 -26.61 -57.97
N LEU A 214 11.48 -27.94 -58.03
CA LEU A 214 11.47 -28.81 -56.85
C LEU A 214 12.67 -28.52 -55.95
N ASP A 215 13.88 -28.44 -56.53
CA ASP A 215 15.10 -28.11 -55.79
C ASP A 215 14.99 -26.74 -55.11
N SER A 216 14.49 -25.72 -55.82
CA SER A 216 14.28 -24.38 -55.25
C SER A 216 13.29 -24.38 -54.08
N VAL A 217 12.21 -25.15 -54.18
CA VAL A 217 11.22 -25.28 -53.10
C VAL A 217 11.80 -26.03 -51.90
N GLN A 218 12.60 -27.07 -52.12
CA GLN A 218 13.31 -27.80 -51.06
C GLN A 218 14.34 -26.93 -50.33
N ASP A 219 15.03 -26.04 -51.06
CA ASP A 219 15.96 -25.07 -50.46
C ASP A 219 15.22 -24.02 -49.61
N GLU A 220 14.08 -23.52 -50.09
CA GLU A 220 13.22 -22.61 -49.33
C GLU A 220 12.66 -23.27 -48.07
N GLU A 221 12.14 -24.50 -48.19
CA GLU A 221 11.64 -25.30 -47.06
C GLU A 221 12.75 -25.50 -46.00
N SER A 222 13.96 -25.84 -46.45
CA SER A 222 15.12 -26.00 -45.59
C SER A 222 15.51 -24.70 -44.88
N SER A 223 15.41 -23.56 -45.57
CA SER A 223 15.69 -22.24 -45.00
C SER A 223 14.65 -21.84 -43.94
N LEU A 224 13.36 -21.99 -44.26
CA LEU A 224 12.24 -21.75 -43.34
C LEU A 224 12.32 -22.67 -42.12
N GLY A 225 12.66 -23.94 -42.30
CA GLY A 225 12.88 -24.89 -41.21
C GLY A 225 13.98 -24.43 -40.24
N ARG A 226 15.09 -23.88 -40.76
CA ARG A 226 16.15 -23.29 -39.92
C ARG A 226 15.67 -22.05 -39.18
N GLN A 227 14.90 -21.18 -39.82
CA GLN A 227 14.35 -19.98 -39.17
C GLN A 227 13.36 -20.34 -38.05
N LEU A 228 12.45 -21.29 -38.29
CA LEU A 228 11.52 -21.81 -37.29
C LEU A 228 12.27 -22.38 -36.08
N LYS A 229 13.33 -23.16 -36.32
CA LYS A 229 14.15 -23.72 -35.23
C LYS A 229 14.83 -22.63 -34.40
N LYS A 230 15.39 -21.60 -35.04
CA LYS A 230 15.97 -20.44 -34.33
C LYS A 230 14.92 -19.69 -33.50
N LEU A 231 13.75 -19.42 -34.08
CA LEU A 231 12.67 -18.72 -33.40
C LEU A 231 12.14 -19.53 -32.21
N ASN A 232 12.00 -20.85 -32.36
CA ASN A 232 11.55 -21.73 -31.29
C ASN A 232 12.54 -21.76 -30.12
N ASN A 233 13.85 -21.86 -30.41
CA ASN A 233 14.88 -21.79 -29.37
C ASN A 233 14.85 -20.44 -28.64
N SER A 234 14.73 -19.33 -29.37
CA SER A 234 14.64 -17.98 -28.77
C SER A 234 13.38 -17.82 -27.91
N LYS A 235 12.23 -18.36 -28.37
CA LYS A 235 10.99 -18.40 -27.59
C LYS A 235 11.17 -19.19 -26.28
N GLU A 236 11.84 -20.33 -26.34
CA GLU A 236 12.09 -21.18 -25.17
C GLU A 236 13.01 -20.49 -24.16
N GLU A 237 14.07 -19.82 -24.63
CA GLU A 237 14.95 -18.98 -23.79
C GLU A 237 14.18 -17.84 -23.10
N GLU A 238 13.34 -17.10 -23.83
CA GLU A 238 12.52 -16.03 -23.24
C GLU A 238 11.48 -16.57 -22.24
N CYS A 239 10.87 -17.72 -22.54
CA CYS A 239 9.94 -18.38 -21.61
C CYS A 239 10.63 -18.75 -20.29
N ASN A 240 11.85 -19.29 -20.37
CA ASN A 240 12.67 -19.61 -19.20
C ASN A 240 13.07 -18.36 -18.39
N LYS A 241 13.46 -17.26 -19.06
CA LYS A 241 13.72 -15.97 -18.40
C LYS A 241 12.49 -15.44 -17.67
N LEU A 242 11.32 -15.53 -18.29
CA LEU A 242 10.06 -15.06 -17.71
C LEU A 242 9.66 -15.91 -16.50
N LEU A 243 9.91 -17.21 -16.55
CA LEU A 243 9.70 -18.12 -15.42
C LEU A 243 10.63 -17.77 -14.24
N GLN A 244 11.92 -17.54 -14.53
CA GLN A 244 12.89 -17.10 -13.52
C GLN A 244 12.48 -15.76 -12.90
N LEU A 245 12.13 -14.76 -13.72
CA LEU A 245 11.72 -13.45 -13.21
C LEU A 245 10.48 -13.54 -12.30
N LYS A 246 9.56 -14.46 -12.60
CA LYS A 246 8.38 -14.72 -11.78
C LYS A 246 8.74 -15.39 -10.45
N GLU A 247 9.71 -16.29 -10.45
CA GLU A 247 10.29 -16.88 -9.24
C GLU A 247 10.92 -15.79 -8.37
N ASP A 248 11.77 -14.94 -8.96
CA ASP A 248 12.45 -13.84 -8.27
C ASP A 248 11.45 -12.85 -7.68
N CYS A 249 10.38 -12.49 -8.41
CA CYS A 249 9.32 -11.62 -7.89
C CYS A 249 8.59 -12.22 -6.68
N ARG A 250 8.36 -13.55 -6.67
CA ARG A 250 7.77 -14.23 -5.51
C ARG A 250 8.72 -14.21 -4.32
N GLN A 251 10.00 -14.43 -4.56
CA GLN A 251 11.02 -14.37 -3.52
C GLN A 251 11.11 -12.96 -2.92
N TYR A 252 11.23 -11.91 -3.74
CA TYR A 252 11.29 -10.54 -3.24
C TYR A 252 10.03 -10.14 -2.46
N ASN A 253 8.84 -10.54 -2.91
CA ASN A 253 7.62 -10.29 -2.14
C ASN A 253 7.64 -10.97 -0.77
N HIS A 254 8.13 -12.21 -0.70
CA HIS A 254 8.29 -12.93 0.56
C HIS A 254 9.31 -12.24 1.48
N GLU A 255 10.45 -11.80 0.94
CA GLU A 255 11.45 -11.04 1.69
C GLU A 255 10.89 -9.70 2.21
N ILE A 256 10.13 -8.97 1.39
CA ILE A 256 9.45 -7.73 1.79
C ILE A 256 8.46 -7.99 2.93
N GLU A 257 7.69 -9.07 2.89
CA GLU A 257 6.78 -9.45 3.97
C GLU A 257 7.54 -9.76 5.28
N GLN A 258 8.64 -10.51 5.19
CA GLN A 258 9.50 -10.80 6.35
C GLN A 258 10.10 -9.52 6.93
N PHE A 259 10.63 -8.62 6.10
CA PHE A 259 11.17 -7.33 6.56
C PHE A 259 10.09 -6.47 7.19
N ASN A 260 8.88 -6.40 6.61
CA ASN A 260 7.76 -5.65 7.18
C ASN A 260 7.32 -6.21 8.54
N GLN A 261 7.39 -7.52 8.74
CA GLN A 261 7.11 -8.14 10.04
C GLN A 261 8.20 -7.79 11.06
N ALA A 262 9.47 -7.94 10.69
CA ALA A 262 10.59 -7.60 11.56
C ALA A 262 10.56 -6.12 11.98
N ILE A 263 10.26 -5.20 11.07
CA ILE A 263 10.13 -3.76 11.38
C ILE A 263 9.01 -3.49 12.40
N LYS A 264 7.88 -4.23 12.34
CA LYS A 264 6.79 -4.08 13.33
C LYS A 264 7.22 -4.56 14.72
N GLU A 265 7.96 -5.66 14.77
CA GLU A 265 8.49 -6.21 16.02
C GLU A 265 9.52 -5.25 16.64
N GLU A 266 10.43 -4.73 15.84
CA GLU A 266 11.42 -3.72 16.25
C GLU A 266 10.77 -2.40 16.69
N GLU A 267 9.74 -1.92 15.99
CA GLU A 267 9.01 -0.72 16.41
C GLU A 267 8.29 -0.94 17.75
N THR A 268 7.75 -2.14 17.99
CA THR A 268 7.16 -2.51 19.28
C THR A 268 8.23 -2.53 20.38
N TYR A 269 9.40 -3.09 20.10
CA TYR A 269 10.51 -3.13 21.04
C TYR A 269 11.09 -1.73 21.33
N ARG A 270 11.22 -0.88 20.31
CA ARG A 270 11.62 0.53 20.46
C ARG A 270 10.67 1.29 21.37
N ARG A 271 9.34 1.12 21.22
CA ARG A 271 8.34 1.74 22.13
C ARG A 271 8.55 1.31 23.58
N PHE A 272 8.78 0.02 23.80
CA PHE A 272 9.05 -0.54 25.12
C PHE A 272 10.33 0.07 25.74
N LEU A 273 11.45 0.06 24.99
CA LEU A 273 12.72 0.60 25.45
C LEU A 273 12.65 2.11 25.68
N HIS A 274 11.99 2.85 24.78
CA HIS A 274 11.79 4.29 24.92
C HIS A 274 11.01 4.61 26.20
N ASN A 275 9.91 3.91 26.45
CA ASN A 275 9.16 4.09 27.69
C ASN A 275 10.00 3.78 28.93
N LYS A 276 10.77 2.69 28.92
CA LYS A 276 11.69 2.35 30.03
C LYS A 276 12.72 3.44 30.27
N LEU A 277 13.28 4.01 29.21
CA LEU A 277 14.22 5.12 29.31
C LEU A 277 13.57 6.37 29.91
N GLN A 278 12.33 6.70 29.53
CA GLN A 278 11.59 7.81 30.12
C GLN A 278 11.23 7.55 31.60
N GLU A 279 10.83 6.34 31.97
CA GLU A 279 10.58 5.95 33.37
C GLU A 279 11.84 6.11 34.24
N MET A 280 13.00 5.71 33.72
CA MET A 280 14.29 5.85 34.41
C MET A 280 14.71 7.31 34.55
N LYS A 281 14.43 8.16 33.55
CA LYS A 281 14.62 9.61 33.65
C LYS A 281 13.64 10.28 34.61
N GLY A 282 12.54 9.62 34.94
CA GLY A 282 11.47 10.12 35.81
C GLY A 282 10.26 10.60 35.02
N ASN A 283 9.08 10.17 35.47
CA ASN A 283 7.80 10.57 34.85
C ASN A 283 7.43 12.04 35.13
N ILE A 284 7.97 12.65 36.18
CA ILE A 284 7.90 14.10 36.41
C ILE A 284 9.33 14.63 36.35
N ARG A 285 9.56 15.59 35.46
CA ARG A 285 10.83 16.30 35.33
C ARG A 285 10.64 17.80 35.44
N VAL A 286 11.67 18.49 35.89
CA VAL A 286 11.69 19.94 36.02
C VAL A 286 12.95 20.49 35.39
N PHE A 287 12.78 21.31 34.36
CA PHE A 287 13.85 22.07 33.72
C PHE A 287 13.77 23.53 34.12
N CYS A 288 14.92 24.15 34.39
CA CYS A 288 15.00 25.59 34.59
C CYS A 288 15.47 26.25 33.30
N ARG A 289 14.85 27.34 32.89
CA ARG A 289 15.29 28.17 31.76
C ARG A 289 15.53 29.60 32.23
N ILE A 290 16.76 30.06 32.05
CA ILE A 290 17.17 31.43 32.31
C ILE A 290 16.97 32.25 31.05
N LYS A 291 16.22 33.35 31.15
CA LYS A 291 16.04 34.27 30.03
C LYS A 291 17.27 35.19 29.91
N PRO A 292 17.74 35.49 28.67
CA PRO A 292 18.74 36.51 28.46
C PRO A 292 18.24 37.91 28.88
N ASP A 293 18.80 38.42 29.97
CA ASP A 293 18.60 39.78 30.49
C ASP A 293 19.89 40.60 30.32
N ARG A 294 19.76 41.88 29.93
CA ARG A 294 20.93 42.69 29.52
C ARG A 294 21.67 43.36 30.68
N GLU A 295 20.96 44.11 31.51
CA GLU A 295 21.54 44.94 32.57
C GLU A 295 20.78 44.79 33.88
N GLY A 296 21.50 44.96 35.00
CA GLY A 296 20.90 44.93 36.33
C GLY A 296 20.49 43.51 36.76
N VAL A 297 21.28 42.50 36.41
CA VAL A 297 21.04 41.10 36.81
C VAL A 297 21.65 40.79 38.19
N PHE A 298 21.07 39.83 38.91
CA PHE A 298 21.64 39.26 40.13
C PHE A 298 22.64 38.16 39.80
N ASP A 299 23.59 37.93 40.72
CA ASP A 299 24.60 36.89 40.56
C ASP A 299 23.95 35.50 40.63
N HIS A 300 24.28 34.67 39.64
CA HIS A 300 23.87 33.28 39.59
C HIS A 300 25.01 32.40 39.04
N ALA A 301 25.00 31.12 39.40
CA ALA A 301 25.98 30.14 38.93
C ALA A 301 25.31 28.79 38.67
N ILE A 302 25.68 28.17 37.55
CA ILE A 302 25.24 26.83 37.17
C ILE A 302 26.41 25.86 37.41
N GLN A 303 26.16 24.77 38.14
CA GLN A 303 27.13 23.71 38.37
C GLN A 303 26.53 22.38 37.93
N SER A 304 27.18 21.73 36.98
CA SER A 304 26.86 20.35 36.62
C SER A 304 27.58 19.41 37.60
N MET A 305 26.83 18.64 38.39
CA MET A 305 27.40 17.58 39.22
C MET A 305 27.16 16.24 38.54
N SER A 306 28.24 15.52 38.22
CA SER A 306 28.16 14.10 37.87
C SER A 306 27.97 13.29 39.17
N CYS A 307 26.76 13.25 39.73
CA CYS A 307 26.44 12.35 40.83
C CYS A 307 25.92 11.00 40.31
N THR A 308 26.28 9.94 41.02
CA THR A 308 26.14 8.51 40.65
C THR A 308 24.70 7.99 40.53
N SER A 309 23.68 8.85 40.61
CA SER A 309 22.26 8.46 40.59
C SER A 309 21.35 9.35 39.72
N GLY A 310 21.91 10.20 38.85
CA GLY A 310 21.17 10.98 37.86
C GLY A 310 21.88 12.30 37.55
N LEU A 311 21.88 12.71 36.28
CA LEU A 311 22.41 14.01 35.84
C LEU A 311 21.46 15.11 36.34
N LYS A 312 21.69 15.63 37.55
CA LYS A 312 21.00 16.81 38.07
C LYS A 312 21.96 17.98 38.13
N GLU A 313 21.47 19.15 37.73
CA GLU A 313 22.25 20.38 37.70
C GLU A 313 21.83 21.30 38.84
N THR A 314 22.79 22.06 39.36
CA THR A 314 22.59 22.96 40.50
C THR A 314 22.60 24.40 40.02
N LEU A 315 21.53 25.15 40.33
CA LEU A 315 21.45 26.60 40.16
C LEU A 315 21.63 27.27 41.52
N SER A 316 22.65 28.11 41.65
CA SER A 316 22.82 29.00 42.80
C SER A 316 22.48 30.44 42.41
N ILE A 317 21.64 31.12 43.19
CA ILE A 317 21.31 32.55 43.02
C ILE A 317 21.60 33.32 44.30
N SER A 318 22.09 34.56 44.17
CA SER A 318 22.46 35.40 45.31
C SER A 318 21.58 36.65 45.41
N GLU A 319 21.20 37.01 46.63
CA GLU A 319 20.36 38.19 46.88
C GLU A 319 21.10 39.48 46.48
N PRO A 320 20.49 40.36 45.65
CA PRO A 320 21.15 41.57 45.21
C PRO A 320 21.42 42.51 46.38
N THR A 321 22.68 42.93 46.53
CA THR A 321 23.04 43.90 47.56
C THR A 321 22.51 45.28 47.19
N SER A 322 21.55 45.79 47.96
CA SER A 322 21.11 47.18 47.83
C SER A 322 22.25 48.13 48.21
N THR A 323 23.07 48.52 47.23
CA THR A 323 24.03 49.62 47.36
C THR A 323 23.28 50.95 47.24
N LYS A 324 22.51 51.31 48.27
CA LYS A 324 22.36 52.74 48.58
C LYS A 324 23.71 53.18 49.16
N PRO A 325 24.42 54.17 48.61
CA PRO A 325 25.62 54.69 49.23
C PRO A 325 25.22 55.37 50.53
N LEU A 326 25.29 54.63 51.64
CA LEU A 326 25.15 55.20 52.97
C LEU A 326 26.35 56.12 53.20
N LYS A 327 26.04 57.41 53.38
CA LYS A 327 26.99 58.41 53.87
C LYS A 327 27.68 57.85 55.13
N LYS A 328 29.01 58.02 55.14
CA LYS A 328 29.94 57.65 56.20
C LYS A 328 29.33 57.78 57.61
N ALA A 329 29.22 56.66 58.32
CA ALA A 329 29.30 56.63 59.76
C ALA A 329 30.07 55.38 60.18
N SER A 330 31.12 55.63 60.96
CA SER A 330 32.07 54.67 61.50
C SER A 330 31.41 53.69 62.47
N SER A 331 31.33 52.42 62.08
CA SER A 331 31.33 51.28 63.00
C SER A 331 31.71 50.01 62.24
N SER A 332 32.36 49.10 62.95
CA SER A 332 33.11 47.91 62.54
C SER A 332 32.58 47.11 61.32
N PRO A 333 33.45 46.53 60.46
CA PRO A 333 33.04 45.85 59.25
C PRO A 333 32.51 44.45 59.57
N VAL A 334 31.25 44.34 59.98
CA VAL A 334 30.52 43.08 59.88
C VAL A 334 30.23 42.88 58.39
N LYS A 335 31.03 42.06 57.71
CA LYS A 335 30.71 41.59 56.35
C LYS A 335 29.35 40.88 56.42
N LYS A 336 28.26 41.56 56.02
CA LYS A 336 26.98 40.88 55.79
C LYS A 336 27.23 39.83 54.72
N SER A 337 27.14 38.55 55.07
CA SER A 337 27.17 37.47 54.08
C SER A 337 25.95 37.63 53.17
N VAL A 338 26.19 37.70 51.86
CA VAL A 338 25.12 37.68 50.86
C VAL A 338 24.42 36.33 50.99
N LYS A 339 23.09 36.33 51.08
CA LYS A 339 22.32 35.09 51.12
C LYS A 339 22.32 34.46 49.73
N THR A 340 22.78 33.22 49.65
CA THR A 340 22.77 32.41 48.43
C THR A 340 21.79 31.26 48.59
N TYR A 341 21.00 31.00 47.55
CA TYR A 341 20.01 29.94 47.48
C TYR A 341 20.41 28.95 46.40
N SER A 342 20.41 27.66 46.70
CA SER A 342 20.74 26.60 45.74
C SER A 342 19.52 25.73 45.44
N PHE A 343 19.32 25.42 44.17
CA PHE A 343 18.23 24.61 43.64
C PHE A 343 18.78 23.52 42.73
N PHE A 344 18.13 22.36 42.71
CA PHE A 344 18.52 21.23 41.86
C PHE A 344 17.40 20.95 40.86
N PHE A 345 17.76 20.78 39.59
CA PHE A 345 16.85 20.50 38.47
C PHE A 345 17.39 19.37 37.60
N ASP A 346 16.53 18.77 36.78
CA ASP A 346 16.95 17.71 35.87
C ASP A 346 17.80 18.27 34.71
N LYS A 347 17.58 19.54 34.34
CA LYS A 347 18.41 20.30 33.40
C LYS A 347 18.22 21.81 33.61
N ILE A 348 19.26 22.60 33.41
CA ILE A 348 19.25 24.06 33.46
C ILE A 348 19.74 24.58 32.11
N PHE A 349 18.90 25.37 31.46
CA PHE A 349 19.21 26.08 30.23
C PHE A 349 19.59 27.52 30.61
N ASP A 350 20.82 27.89 30.27
CA ASP A 350 21.36 29.23 30.49
C ASP A 350 20.79 30.25 29.47
N GLU A 351 21.26 31.50 29.54
CA GLU A 351 20.82 32.57 28.65
C GLU A 351 21.17 32.35 27.17
N ASN A 352 22.15 31.49 26.89
CA ASN A 352 22.62 31.20 25.53
C ASN A 352 21.84 30.04 24.88
N SER A 353 21.09 29.30 25.68
CA SER A 353 20.32 28.14 25.24
C SER A 353 19.15 28.55 24.33
N SER A 354 19.20 28.07 23.09
CA SER A 354 18.17 28.31 22.09
C SER A 354 16.93 27.44 22.30
N ASN A 355 15.84 27.77 21.61
CA ASN A 355 14.67 26.89 21.58
C ASN A 355 14.98 25.52 20.93
N ALA A 356 15.98 25.43 20.05
CA ALA A 356 16.39 24.15 19.45
C ALA A 356 17.03 23.24 20.51
N ASP A 357 17.96 23.77 21.31
CA ASP A 357 18.65 23.02 22.37
C ASP A 357 17.67 22.50 23.43
N ILE A 358 16.63 23.29 23.72
CA ILE A 358 15.55 22.88 24.61
C ILE A 358 14.72 21.76 23.99
N PHE A 359 14.44 21.86 22.69
CA PHE A 359 13.62 20.89 22.00
C PHE A 359 14.27 19.52 21.87
N GLU A 360 15.60 19.41 21.88
CA GLU A 360 16.29 18.12 21.87
C GLU A 360 15.82 17.21 23.02
N GLU A 361 15.59 17.76 24.20
CA GLU A 361 15.06 16.99 25.35
C GLU A 361 13.54 16.73 25.23
N ILE A 362 12.80 17.69 24.68
CA ILE A 362 11.35 17.58 24.50
C ILE A 362 10.99 16.57 23.41
N SER A 363 11.84 16.42 22.40
CA SER A 363 11.60 15.52 21.27
C SER A 363 11.29 14.08 21.71
N GLN A 364 11.90 13.65 22.82
CA GLN A 364 11.68 12.34 23.42
C GLN A 364 10.29 12.22 24.06
N LEU A 365 9.78 13.30 24.65
CA LEU A 365 8.44 13.36 25.20
C LEU A 365 7.38 13.39 24.10
N VAL A 366 7.62 14.15 23.04
CA VAL A 366 6.77 14.14 21.83
C VAL A 366 6.69 12.73 21.25
N GLN A 367 7.82 12.02 21.18
CA GLN A 367 7.85 10.61 20.77
C GLN A 367 7.02 9.73 21.72
N SER A 368 7.03 9.97 23.03
CA SER A 368 6.17 9.22 23.95
C SER A 368 4.68 9.45 23.68
N SER A 369 4.26 10.63 23.25
CA SER A 369 2.87 10.86 22.84
C SER A 369 2.50 10.03 21.61
N LEU A 370 3.38 9.96 20.61
CA LEU A 370 3.20 9.12 19.42
C LEU A 370 3.21 7.62 19.75
N ASP A 371 3.92 7.23 20.80
CA ASP A 371 4.00 5.84 21.28
C ASP A 371 2.76 5.42 22.10
N GLY A 372 1.86 6.37 22.38
CA GLY A 372 0.58 6.13 23.03
C GLY A 372 0.53 6.50 24.52
N PHE A 373 1.36 7.45 24.95
CA PHE A 373 1.34 7.95 26.33
C PHE A 373 0.71 9.35 26.42
N ASN A 374 0.13 9.65 27.58
CA ASN A 374 -0.26 11.01 27.92
C ASN A 374 0.97 11.81 28.34
N VAL A 375 1.19 12.94 27.69
CA VAL A 375 2.31 13.82 27.95
C VAL A 375 1.79 15.22 28.24
N CYS A 376 2.37 15.88 29.23
CA CYS A 376 2.10 17.28 29.52
C CYS A 376 3.41 18.04 29.71
N ILE A 377 3.56 19.13 28.97
CA ILE A 377 4.69 20.03 29.07
C ILE A 377 4.13 21.39 29.37
N PHE A 378 4.50 21.96 30.51
CA PHE A 378 4.01 23.26 30.92
C PHE A 378 5.13 24.21 31.33
N THR A 379 4.93 25.49 31.02
CA THR A 379 5.83 26.56 31.43
C THR A 379 5.26 27.30 32.62
N TYR A 380 6.12 27.69 33.56
CA TYR A 380 5.77 28.32 34.82
C TYR A 380 6.78 29.42 35.17
N GLY A 381 6.30 30.51 35.75
CA GLY A 381 7.12 31.65 36.14
C GLY A 381 6.33 32.96 36.08
N GLN A 382 6.93 34.04 36.56
CA GLN A 382 6.31 35.37 36.53
C GLN A 382 6.04 35.86 35.09
N THR A 383 5.17 36.85 34.95
CA THR A 383 5.04 37.60 33.70
C THR A 383 6.39 38.17 33.24
N GLY A 384 6.69 38.05 31.94
CA GLY A 384 7.94 38.51 31.35
C GLY A 384 9.15 37.57 31.45
N SER A 385 9.05 36.42 32.13
CA SER A 385 10.17 35.46 32.29
C SER A 385 10.45 34.59 31.07
N GLY A 386 9.66 34.67 30.00
CA GLY A 386 9.89 33.94 28.75
C GLY A 386 9.07 32.65 28.57
N LYS A 387 7.98 32.46 29.33
CA LYS A 387 7.05 31.32 29.17
C LYS A 387 6.50 31.18 27.75
N THR A 388 5.81 32.22 27.26
CA THR A 388 5.24 32.26 25.90
C THR A 388 6.31 32.15 24.81
N PHE A 389 7.50 32.74 25.03
CA PHE A 389 8.64 32.59 24.10
C PHE A 389 9.16 31.13 24.04
N THR A 390 9.07 30.41 25.16
CA THR A 390 9.41 28.98 25.18
C THR A 390 8.34 28.18 24.46
N MET A 391 7.07 28.38 24.81
CA MET A 391 5.99 27.50 24.36
C MET A 391 5.49 27.81 22.95
N SER A 392 5.18 29.08 22.68
CA SER A 392 4.35 29.51 21.55
C SER A 392 5.04 30.52 20.64
N ASN A 393 6.37 30.69 20.75
CA ASN A 393 7.09 31.57 19.82
C ASN A 393 6.90 31.09 18.39
N ALA A 394 6.65 32.03 17.48
CA ALA A 394 6.44 31.70 16.08
C ALA A 394 7.69 31.00 15.51
N ASN A 395 7.48 29.97 14.70
CA ASN A 395 8.49 29.19 13.98
C ASN A 395 9.41 28.30 14.85
N ASP A 396 9.74 28.68 16.08
CA ASP A 396 10.74 27.97 16.88
C ASP A 396 10.32 27.61 18.31
N GLY A 397 9.11 27.95 18.75
CA GLY A 397 8.58 27.54 20.05
C GLY A 397 8.37 26.02 20.16
N MET A 398 8.06 25.54 21.36
CA MET A 398 7.83 24.11 21.58
C MET A 398 6.61 23.58 20.83
N ILE A 399 5.55 24.38 20.65
CA ILE A 399 4.38 23.99 19.84
C ILE A 399 4.75 23.72 18.37
N PRO A 400 5.29 24.68 17.59
CA PRO A 400 5.61 24.41 16.19
C PRO A 400 6.65 23.30 16.01
N ARG A 401 7.67 23.22 16.87
CA ARG A 401 8.67 22.13 16.82
C ARG A 401 8.08 20.75 17.12
N SER A 402 7.19 20.66 18.11
CA SER A 402 6.51 19.38 18.42
C SER A 402 5.64 18.93 17.25
N MET A 403 4.94 19.87 16.61
CA MET A 403 4.09 19.57 15.46
C MET A 403 4.91 19.13 14.24
N ASP A 404 6.02 19.80 13.95
CA ASP A 404 6.94 19.41 12.87
C ASP A 404 7.45 17.96 13.06
N GLN A 405 7.93 17.61 14.26
CA GLN A 405 8.34 16.24 14.57
C GLN A 405 7.17 15.25 14.43
N MET A 406 5.97 15.61 14.90
CA MET A 406 4.79 14.73 14.81
C MET A 406 4.40 14.45 13.36
N PHE A 407 4.38 15.46 12.48
CA PHE A 407 4.07 15.27 11.06
C PHE A 407 5.09 14.34 10.40
N GLN A 408 6.40 14.61 10.58
CA GLN A 408 7.46 13.77 10.02
C GLN A 408 7.37 12.31 10.49
N LYS A 409 7.04 12.08 11.77
CA LYS A 409 6.91 10.74 12.33
C LYS A 409 5.65 10.02 11.87
N ILE A 410 4.54 10.74 11.70
CA ILE A 410 3.31 10.14 11.18
C ILE A 410 3.51 9.67 9.74
N ASP A 411 4.14 10.50 8.89
CA ASP A 411 4.43 10.11 7.50
C ASP A 411 5.26 8.82 7.44
N LEU A 412 6.29 8.71 8.28
CA LEU A 412 7.11 7.51 8.41
C LEU A 412 6.30 6.30 8.93
N LEU A 413 5.41 6.51 9.90
CA LEU A 413 4.59 5.43 10.43
C LEU A 413 3.50 4.97 9.45
N SER A 414 3.07 5.85 8.56
CA SER A 414 2.14 5.54 7.47
C SER A 414 2.75 4.63 6.41
N THR A 415 4.05 4.73 6.13
CA THR A 415 4.74 3.76 5.25
C THR A 415 4.78 2.35 5.83
N LEU A 416 4.70 2.22 7.17
CA LEU A 416 4.58 0.92 7.87
C LEU A 416 3.14 0.40 7.93
N GLY A 417 2.22 1.12 7.28
CA GLY A 417 0.81 0.78 7.27
C GLY A 417 0.11 1.07 8.60
N ASN A 418 0.42 2.18 9.25
CA ASN A 418 -0.45 2.69 10.29
C ASN A 418 -1.07 4.01 9.81
N ASP A 419 -2.38 4.10 9.87
CA ASP A 419 -3.05 5.37 9.61
C ASP A 419 -3.18 6.14 10.93
N TYR A 420 -2.44 7.24 11.04
CA TYR A 420 -2.44 8.12 12.20
C TYR A 420 -2.90 9.50 11.77
N GLN A 421 -3.76 10.10 12.58
CA GLN A 421 -4.22 11.47 12.38
C GLN A 421 -4.07 12.27 13.67
N LEU A 422 -3.82 13.56 13.52
CA LEU A 422 -3.68 14.50 14.63
C LEU A 422 -4.90 15.39 14.72
N TYR A 423 -5.43 15.51 15.93
CA TYR A 423 -6.55 16.41 16.23
C TYR A 423 -6.15 17.39 17.33
N GLY A 424 -6.28 18.69 17.06
CA GLY A 424 -5.89 19.77 17.94
C GLY A 424 -7.07 20.46 18.57
N GLN A 425 -6.91 20.87 19.83
CA GLN A 425 -7.76 21.83 20.53
C GLN A 425 -6.87 22.93 21.07
N PHE A 426 -7.32 24.19 20.98
CA PHE A 426 -6.58 25.32 21.53
C PHE A 426 -7.53 26.21 22.31
N PHE A 427 -7.28 26.36 23.60
CA PHE A 427 -8.17 27.11 24.48
C PHE A 427 -7.39 27.77 25.62
N GLU A 428 -8.02 28.72 26.29
CA GLU A 428 -7.51 29.32 27.51
C GLU A 428 -8.44 29.11 28.71
N ILE A 429 -7.86 29.07 29.90
CA ILE A 429 -8.58 29.12 31.17
C ILE A 429 -8.36 30.51 31.77
N TYR A 430 -9.43 31.30 31.78
CA TYR A 430 -9.44 32.64 32.35
C TYR A 430 -10.54 32.71 33.42
N GLY A 431 -10.17 32.96 34.68
CA GLY A 431 -11.13 33.07 35.78
C GLY A 431 -11.98 31.80 35.99
N GLU A 432 -11.38 30.61 35.90
CA GLU A 432 -12.07 29.30 35.96
C GLU A 432 -13.11 29.05 34.85
N SER A 433 -13.11 29.88 33.80
CA SER A 433 -13.91 29.68 32.58
C SER A 433 -12.99 29.28 31.43
N ILE A 434 -13.44 28.33 30.61
CA ILE A 434 -12.72 27.87 29.42
C ILE A 434 -13.20 28.70 28.23
N ARG A 435 -12.26 29.19 27.42
CA ARG A 435 -12.54 29.95 26.19
C ARG A 435 -11.80 29.34 25.02
N ASP A 436 -12.52 29.10 23.94
CA ASP A 436 -11.93 28.59 22.70
C ASP A 436 -11.04 29.66 22.04
N LEU A 437 -9.84 29.27 21.61
CA LEU A 437 -8.87 30.11 20.91
C LEU A 437 -8.81 29.84 19.39
N ILE A 438 -9.62 28.91 18.87
CA ILE A 438 -9.68 28.55 17.45
C ILE A 438 -10.73 29.37 16.68
N ASP A 439 -11.86 29.73 17.31
CA ASP A 439 -13.06 30.18 16.57
C ASP A 439 -13.39 31.67 16.73
N ASP A 440 -13.68 32.38 15.63
CA ASP A 440 -14.46 33.63 15.52
C ASP A 440 -14.43 34.24 14.09
N ASP A 441 -13.62 33.73 13.15
CA ASP A 441 -13.46 34.34 11.81
C ASP A 441 -13.43 33.29 10.69
N HIS A 442 -14.24 33.51 9.64
CA HIS A 442 -14.26 32.74 8.39
C HIS A 442 -12.94 32.77 7.58
N GLN A 443 -11.86 33.32 8.14
CA GLN A 443 -10.55 33.48 7.50
C GLN A 443 -9.64 32.25 7.63
N LEU A 444 -9.91 31.36 8.59
CA LEU A 444 -9.30 30.06 8.63
C LEU A 444 -10.18 29.14 7.80
N SER A 445 -9.98 29.11 6.48
CA SER A 445 -10.48 28.03 5.61
C SER A 445 -9.74 26.73 5.97
N ILE A 446 -9.96 26.28 7.20
CA ILE A 446 -9.65 24.93 7.66
C ILE A 446 -10.69 24.12 6.91
N ASN A 447 -10.24 23.28 5.98
CA ASN A 447 -11.11 22.35 5.27
C ASN A 447 -12.02 21.68 6.32
N ASP A 448 -13.30 22.07 6.34
CA ASP A 448 -14.39 21.35 6.99
C ASP A 448 -14.63 20.06 6.17
N ASP A 449 -13.57 19.27 5.96
CA ASP A 449 -13.75 17.88 5.60
C ASP A 449 -14.41 17.26 6.82
N SER A 450 -15.69 17.00 6.63
CA SER A 450 -16.70 16.53 7.57
C SER A 450 -16.42 15.13 8.10
N ASP A 451 -15.24 14.90 8.65
CA ASP A 451 -14.98 13.79 9.54
C ASP A 451 -15.20 14.31 10.95
N ASP A 452 -16.40 14.07 11.50
CA ASP A 452 -16.67 14.32 12.92
C ASP A 452 -15.51 13.70 13.72
N PRO A 453 -14.78 14.49 14.53
CA PRO A 453 -13.69 13.94 15.30
C PRO A 453 -14.25 12.82 16.17
N PRO A 454 -13.60 11.64 16.22
CA PRO A 454 -14.15 10.44 16.88
C PRO A 454 -14.19 10.54 18.42
N ILE A 455 -14.04 11.76 18.96
CA ILE A 455 -13.69 12.03 20.35
C ILE A 455 -14.76 12.94 20.98
N SER A 456 -15.69 12.35 21.73
CA SER A 456 -16.56 13.09 22.66
C SER A 456 -15.81 13.28 23.97
N ASN A 457 -15.07 14.39 24.12
CA ASN A 457 -14.36 14.69 25.37
C ASN A 457 -15.26 15.47 26.36
N SER A 458 -15.63 14.83 27.48
CA SER A 458 -16.47 15.41 28.53
C SER A 458 -15.84 16.61 29.26
N ASP A 459 -14.51 16.71 29.26
CA ASP A 459 -13.78 17.70 30.06
C ASP A 459 -13.57 19.04 29.34
N THR A 460 -13.78 19.06 28.01
CA THR A 460 -13.66 20.24 27.14
C THR A 460 -14.90 20.40 26.27
N ILE A 461 -16.09 20.17 26.84
CA ILE A 461 -17.37 20.35 26.15
C ILE A 461 -17.44 21.78 25.60
N GLY A 462 -17.72 21.92 24.31
CA GLY A 462 -17.86 23.20 23.63
C GLY A 462 -16.54 23.84 23.14
N ILE A 463 -15.42 23.11 23.17
CA ILE A 463 -14.16 23.54 22.56
C ILE A 463 -13.99 22.84 21.21
N LYS A 464 -13.78 23.63 20.15
CA LYS A 464 -13.59 23.13 18.79
C LYS A 464 -12.37 22.22 18.72
N MET A 465 -12.53 21.12 18.00
CA MET A 465 -11.46 20.20 17.67
C MET A 465 -11.26 20.23 16.17
N ILE A 466 -10.01 20.44 15.73
CA ILE A 466 -9.65 20.56 14.32
C ILE A 466 -8.64 19.49 13.95
N ARG A 467 -8.70 18.99 12.71
CA ARG A 467 -7.63 18.14 12.17
C ARG A 467 -6.39 18.99 11.91
N LEU A 468 -5.24 18.50 12.36
CA LEU A 468 -3.94 19.13 12.15
C LEU A 468 -3.25 18.46 10.96
N ILE A 469 -2.94 19.24 9.92
CA ILE A 469 -2.45 18.70 8.64
C ILE A 469 -1.13 19.31 8.16
N SER A 470 -0.72 20.48 8.67
CA SER A 470 0.54 21.11 8.24
C SER A 470 1.10 22.08 9.27
N LEU A 471 2.40 22.35 9.20
CA LEU A 471 3.07 23.34 10.05
C LEU A 471 2.53 24.76 9.81
N GLN A 472 2.22 25.11 8.56
CA GLN A 472 1.64 26.41 8.20
C GLN A 472 0.27 26.64 8.88
N GLN A 473 -0.54 25.59 9.02
CA GLN A 473 -1.80 25.66 9.77
C GLN A 473 -1.55 25.98 11.24
N ILE A 474 -0.52 25.38 11.85
CA ILE A 474 -0.13 25.61 13.25
C ILE A 474 0.37 27.04 13.46
N GLU A 475 1.19 27.56 12.55
CA GLU A 475 1.66 28.95 12.61
C GLU A 475 0.50 29.95 12.52
N SER A 476 -0.44 29.72 11.59
CA SER A 476 -1.65 30.51 11.46
C SER A 476 -2.52 30.44 12.72
N LEU A 477 -2.70 29.24 13.27
CA LEU A 477 -3.45 29.02 14.51
C LEU A 477 -2.82 29.76 15.70
N LEU A 478 -1.49 29.71 15.84
CA LEU A 478 -0.76 30.44 16.89
C LEU A 478 -0.91 31.95 16.73
N ALA A 479 -0.78 32.47 15.52
CA ALA A 479 -0.98 33.89 15.23
C ALA A 479 -2.41 34.35 15.55
N HIS A 480 -3.41 33.54 15.18
CA HIS A 480 -4.81 33.79 15.47
C HIS A 480 -5.08 33.79 16.99
N ALA A 481 -4.62 32.77 17.71
CA ALA A 481 -4.78 32.68 19.14
C ALA A 481 -4.11 33.86 19.87
N THR A 482 -2.90 34.27 19.45
CA THR A 482 -2.24 35.46 20.00
C THR A 482 -3.07 36.73 19.75
N LYS A 483 -3.63 36.90 18.54
CA LYS A 483 -4.54 38.03 18.23
C LYS A 483 -5.79 37.98 19.12
N LYS A 484 -6.41 36.82 19.30
CA LYS A 484 -7.62 36.66 20.11
C LYS A 484 -7.37 36.93 21.60
N ARG A 485 -6.22 36.52 22.12
CA ARG A 485 -5.77 36.87 23.47
C ARG A 485 -5.53 38.37 23.61
N ALA A 486 -5.02 39.03 22.56
CA ALA A 486 -4.81 40.47 22.54
C ALA A 486 -6.10 41.28 22.39
N THR A 487 -7.12 40.80 21.67
CA THR A 487 -8.42 41.52 21.57
C THR A 487 -9.22 41.45 22.86
N ALA A 488 -9.08 40.36 23.64
CA ALA A 488 -9.59 40.28 25.01
C ALA A 488 -8.86 41.24 25.97
N ALA A 489 -7.61 41.60 25.65
CA ALA A 489 -6.82 42.59 26.35
C ALA A 489 -7.24 44.02 25.97
N THR A 490 -8.18 44.60 26.74
CA THR A 490 -8.33 46.07 26.76
C THR A 490 -7.02 46.70 27.25
N MET A 491 -6.66 47.91 26.82
CA MET A 491 -5.35 48.58 27.09
C MET A 491 -4.88 48.62 28.56
N ALA A 492 -5.71 48.20 29.50
CA ALA A 492 -5.40 48.09 30.91
C ALA A 492 -5.09 46.64 31.38
N ASN A 493 -5.58 45.59 30.69
CA ASN A 493 -5.46 44.18 31.08
C ASN A 493 -4.57 43.43 30.08
N ASP A 494 -3.33 43.14 30.44
CA ASP A 494 -2.52 42.16 29.70
C ASP A 494 -3.08 40.74 29.95
N VAL A 495 -4.11 40.37 29.20
CA VAL A 495 -4.85 39.10 29.36
C VAL A 495 -3.95 37.89 29.09
N SER A 496 -2.93 38.05 28.24
CA SER A 496 -1.97 36.98 27.92
C SER A 496 -1.18 36.50 29.13
N SER A 497 -0.96 37.38 30.11
CA SER A 497 -0.23 37.07 31.34
C SER A 497 -1.12 36.48 32.44
N ARG A 498 -2.45 36.47 32.20
CA ARG A 498 -3.50 36.24 33.21
C ARG A 498 -4.45 35.09 32.89
N SER A 499 -4.23 34.40 31.78
CA SER A 499 -4.91 33.15 31.42
C SER A 499 -3.91 32.02 31.23
N HIS A 500 -4.32 30.78 31.51
CA HIS A 500 -3.55 29.59 31.16
C HIS A 500 -3.93 29.17 29.75
N SER A 501 -2.99 29.10 28.82
CA SER A 501 -3.23 28.67 27.44
C SER A 501 -2.82 27.21 27.28
N ILE A 502 -3.67 26.39 26.68
CA ILE A 502 -3.49 24.94 26.54
C ILE A 502 -3.71 24.55 25.09
N PHE A 503 -2.65 24.10 24.43
CA PHE A 503 -2.71 23.44 23.14
C PHE A 503 -2.66 21.93 23.35
N LYS A 504 -3.77 21.26 23.05
CA LYS A 504 -3.95 19.82 23.26
C LYS A 504 -4.01 19.11 21.93
N VAL A 505 -3.16 18.10 21.75
CA VAL A 505 -3.08 17.29 20.53
C VAL A 505 -3.44 15.85 20.89
N HIS A 506 -4.44 15.31 20.22
CA HIS A 506 -4.83 13.91 20.26
C HIS A 506 -4.21 13.18 19.09
N ILE A 507 -3.56 12.05 19.37
CA ILE A 507 -3.00 11.17 18.36
C ILE A 507 -3.98 10.01 18.18
N THR A 508 -4.65 9.98 17.03
CA THR A 508 -5.67 8.99 16.72
C THR A 508 -5.13 7.98 15.72
N LYS A 509 -5.27 6.69 16.02
CA LYS A 509 -4.95 5.58 15.11
C LYS A 509 -6.22 5.05 14.47
N TYR A 510 -6.23 4.95 13.15
CA TYR A 510 -7.30 4.35 12.36
C TYR A 510 -6.95 2.90 12.00
N SER A 511 -7.95 2.04 12.05
CA SER A 511 -7.82 0.65 11.64
C SER A 511 -7.84 0.56 10.10
N LYS A 512 -6.92 -0.19 9.49
CA LYS A 512 -6.81 -0.31 8.02
C LYS A 512 -8.10 -0.78 7.33
N ASN A 513 -8.97 -1.48 8.05
CA ASN A 513 -10.13 -2.20 7.51
C ASN A 513 -11.46 -1.82 8.18
N SER A 514 -11.49 -0.83 9.07
CA SER A 514 -12.72 -0.34 9.69
C SER A 514 -12.70 1.17 9.85
N SER A 515 -13.87 1.79 9.88
CA SER A 515 -14.04 3.21 10.27
C SER A 515 -13.81 3.44 11.77
N GLU A 516 -13.28 2.43 12.49
CA GLU A 516 -12.97 2.54 13.91
C GLU A 516 -11.62 3.23 14.09
N SER A 517 -11.60 4.11 15.07
CA SER A 517 -10.42 4.88 15.44
C SER A 517 -10.25 4.85 16.95
N THR A 518 -9.01 4.95 17.40
CA THR A 518 -8.67 4.95 18.83
C THR A 518 -7.69 6.06 19.11
N VAL A 519 -7.97 6.86 20.14
CA VAL A 519 -6.97 7.81 20.66
C VAL A 519 -5.92 7.00 21.39
N ILE A 520 -4.72 6.97 20.82
CA ILE A 520 -3.61 6.21 21.39
C ILE A 520 -2.82 7.05 22.39
N GLY A 521 -2.74 8.37 22.20
CA GLY A 521 -1.93 9.24 23.05
C GLY A 521 -2.39 10.69 22.98
N THR A 522 -1.95 11.48 23.97
CA THR A 522 -2.27 12.91 24.06
C THR A 522 -1.00 13.70 24.39
N LEU A 523 -0.78 14.82 23.71
CA LEU A 523 0.22 15.82 24.06
C LEU A 523 -0.48 17.10 24.53
N ASN A 524 -0.15 17.57 25.72
CA ASN A 524 -0.64 18.84 26.27
C ASN A 524 0.54 19.81 26.38
N LEU A 525 0.47 20.93 25.67
CA LEU A 525 1.45 22.01 25.68
C LEU A 525 0.82 23.23 26.33
N VAL A 526 1.31 23.60 27.51
CA VAL A 526 0.63 24.56 28.39
C VAL A 526 1.51 25.78 28.72
N ASP A 527 0.99 26.97 28.44
CA ASP A 527 1.55 28.25 28.88
C ASP A 527 0.75 28.75 30.09
N LEU A 528 1.28 28.57 31.30
CA LEU A 528 0.59 28.98 32.51
C LEU A 528 0.61 30.50 32.67
N ALA A 529 -0.40 31.04 33.33
CA ALA A 529 -0.43 32.44 33.74
C ALA A 529 0.74 32.78 34.68
N GLY A 530 1.02 34.08 34.82
CA GLY A 530 2.06 34.61 35.69
C GLY A 530 1.92 34.14 37.14
N SER A 531 3.04 33.75 37.76
CA SER A 531 3.09 33.30 39.16
C SER A 531 3.23 34.41 40.19
N GLU A 532 3.24 35.67 39.76
CA GLU A 532 3.46 36.83 40.63
C GLU A 532 2.40 37.00 41.73
N ARG A 533 2.85 37.46 42.92
CA ARG A 533 1.99 37.56 44.10
C ARG A 533 1.22 38.88 44.17
N LEU A 534 -0.03 38.78 44.64
CA LEU A 534 -0.95 39.89 44.89
C LEU A 534 -0.38 41.01 45.78
N SER A 535 0.51 40.68 46.71
CA SER A 535 1.03 41.62 47.74
C SER A 535 1.78 42.82 47.17
N HIS A 536 2.20 42.77 45.90
CA HIS A 536 2.86 43.88 45.21
C HIS A 536 1.92 44.68 44.29
N SER A 537 0.66 44.28 44.17
CA SER A 537 -0.30 44.87 43.23
C SER A 537 -1.34 45.72 43.98
N GLN A 538 -1.40 47.02 43.72
CA GLN A 538 -2.43 47.94 44.28
C GLN A 538 -3.79 47.79 43.57
N VAL A 539 -4.22 46.55 43.35
CA VAL A 539 -5.29 46.23 42.39
C VAL A 539 -6.62 46.03 43.12
N THR A 540 -7.65 46.76 42.71
CA THR A 540 -9.01 46.73 43.30
C THR A 540 -10.07 46.22 42.29
N GLY A 541 -11.24 45.81 42.79
CA GLY A 541 -12.40 45.48 41.96
C GLY A 541 -12.30 44.15 41.18
N LEU A 542 -12.75 44.15 39.92
CA LEU A 542 -12.78 42.98 39.02
C LEU A 542 -11.40 42.31 38.85
N ARG A 543 -10.33 43.11 38.84
CA ARG A 543 -8.96 42.60 38.73
C ARG A 543 -8.48 41.85 39.96
N LEU A 544 -8.95 42.22 41.15
CA LEU A 544 -8.65 41.45 42.36
C LEU A 544 -9.24 40.04 42.24
N LYS A 545 -10.48 39.91 41.74
CA LYS A 545 -11.12 38.61 41.48
C LYS A 545 -10.35 37.78 40.44
N GLU A 546 -9.88 38.43 39.38
CA GLU A 546 -9.06 37.81 38.32
C GLU A 546 -7.74 37.28 38.88
N THR A 547 -6.98 38.11 39.59
CA THR A 547 -5.68 37.71 40.17
C THR A 547 -5.84 36.67 41.29
N LEU A 548 -6.96 36.68 42.03
CA LEU A 548 -7.30 35.59 42.96
C LEU A 548 -7.56 34.27 42.22
N ALA A 549 -8.22 34.30 41.07
CA ALA A 549 -8.50 33.08 40.28
C ALA A 549 -7.22 32.48 39.67
N ILE A 550 -6.28 33.30 39.18
CA ILE A 550 -4.97 32.84 38.71
C ILE A 550 -4.20 32.15 39.83
N ASN A 551 -4.11 32.81 41.00
CA ASN A 551 -3.41 32.24 42.13
C ASN A 551 -4.10 30.99 42.68
N LYS A 552 -5.45 30.91 42.60
CA LYS A 552 -6.21 29.72 42.98
C LYS A 552 -5.83 28.52 42.11
N SER A 553 -5.81 28.66 40.78
CA SER A 553 -5.47 27.56 39.87
C SER A 553 -4.02 27.09 40.03
N LEU A 554 -3.06 28.02 40.20
CA LEU A 554 -1.66 27.67 40.47
C LEU A 554 -1.45 27.05 41.86
N SER A 555 -2.20 27.51 42.88
CA SER A 555 -2.16 26.90 44.22
C SER A 555 -2.74 25.50 44.21
N ALA A 556 -3.88 25.29 43.53
CA ALA A 556 -4.48 23.98 43.35
C ALA A 556 -3.53 23.01 42.63
N LEU A 557 -2.79 23.48 41.62
CA LEU A 557 -1.73 22.69 40.98
C LEU A 557 -0.64 22.30 41.99
N GLY A 558 -0.22 23.24 42.85
CA GLY A 558 0.71 22.97 43.93
C GLY A 558 0.21 21.96 44.96
N ASP A 559 -1.08 21.95 45.25
CA ASP A 559 -1.73 21.00 46.17
C ASP A 559 -1.84 19.61 45.54
N VAL A 560 -2.17 19.53 44.25
CA VAL A 560 -2.17 18.27 43.49
C VAL A 560 -0.78 17.65 43.49
N ILE A 561 0.26 18.43 43.15
CA ILE A 561 1.65 17.96 43.17
C ILE A 561 2.09 17.54 44.58
N ALA A 562 1.73 18.31 45.60
CA ALA A 562 2.00 17.93 46.99
C ALA A 562 1.32 16.62 47.40
N SER A 563 0.06 16.42 46.99
CA SER A 563 -0.71 15.21 47.27
C SER A 563 -0.14 14.00 46.54
N LEU A 564 0.35 14.18 45.30
CA LEU A 564 1.06 13.15 44.55
C LEU A 564 2.36 12.77 45.25
N LYS A 565 3.13 13.76 45.70
CA LYS A 565 4.40 13.55 46.42
C LYS A 565 4.21 12.81 47.74
N SER A 566 3.20 13.18 48.52
CA SER A 566 2.88 12.53 49.80
C SER A 566 2.20 11.18 49.64
N LYS A 567 1.97 10.74 48.39
CA LYS A 567 1.24 9.51 48.06
C LYS A 567 -0.15 9.47 48.71
N SER A 568 -0.83 10.61 48.80
CA SER A 568 -2.21 10.71 49.32
C SER A 568 -3.17 9.79 48.57
N SER A 569 -4.17 9.25 49.28
CA SER A 569 -5.27 8.48 48.68
C SER A 569 -6.12 9.37 47.76
N HIS A 570 -6.46 10.56 48.24
CA HIS A 570 -7.23 11.54 47.48
C HIS A 570 -6.32 12.63 46.94
N VAL A 571 -6.38 12.86 45.62
CA VAL A 571 -5.70 13.96 44.93
C VAL A 571 -6.74 14.97 44.45
N PRO A 572 -6.66 16.25 44.85
CA PRO A 572 -7.75 17.22 44.68
C PRO A 572 -7.77 17.85 43.27
N TYR A 573 -7.82 17.04 42.21
CA TYR A 573 -7.83 17.53 40.82
C TYR A 573 -9.00 18.48 40.51
N ARG A 574 -10.11 18.35 41.23
CA ARG A 574 -11.32 19.17 41.03
C ARG A 574 -11.24 20.58 41.62
N ASN A 575 -10.18 20.93 42.35
CA ASN A 575 -10.06 22.24 43.00
C ASN A 575 -9.89 23.41 42.01
N SER A 576 -9.47 23.13 40.77
CA SER A 576 -9.45 24.08 39.67
C SER A 576 -9.74 23.40 38.34
N LYS A 577 -10.23 24.16 37.35
CA LYS A 577 -10.39 23.65 35.97
C LYS A 577 -9.06 23.20 35.35
N LEU A 578 -7.97 23.91 35.64
CA LEU A 578 -6.64 23.56 35.15
C LEU A 578 -6.22 22.16 35.63
N THR A 579 -6.29 21.90 36.93
CA THR A 579 -5.92 20.59 37.51
C THR A 579 -6.87 19.48 37.10
N TYR A 580 -8.13 19.81 36.79
CA TYR A 580 -9.11 18.85 36.30
C TYR A 580 -8.80 18.42 34.87
N ILE A 581 -8.49 19.37 33.98
CA ILE A 581 -8.09 19.11 32.58
C ILE A 581 -6.76 18.34 32.52
N LEU A 582 -5.82 18.66 33.40
CA LEU A 582 -4.51 18.01 33.46
C LEU A 582 -4.49 16.71 34.27
N LYS A 583 -5.63 16.25 34.79
CA LYS A 583 -5.73 15.08 35.68
C LYS A 583 -5.06 13.84 35.08
N ASP A 584 -5.37 13.53 33.83
CA ASP A 584 -4.87 12.33 33.16
C ASP A 584 -3.42 12.49 32.65
N SER A 585 -2.85 13.68 32.80
CA SER A 585 -1.45 13.97 32.52
C SER A 585 -0.57 14.04 33.77
N LEU A 586 -1.16 14.14 34.96
CA LEU A 586 -0.47 14.28 36.25
C LEU A 586 -0.53 12.98 37.08
N GLY A 587 -0.94 11.86 36.49
CA GLY A 587 -1.09 10.56 37.16
C GLY A 587 -0.85 9.36 36.25
N GLY A 588 -0.64 8.18 36.84
CA GLY A 588 -0.37 6.93 36.11
C GLY A 588 0.95 6.95 35.34
N ASP A 589 0.93 6.37 34.13
CA ASP A 589 2.10 6.25 33.24
C ASP A 589 2.34 7.50 32.36
N SER A 590 1.66 8.59 32.69
CA SER A 590 1.83 9.88 32.02
C SER A 590 3.22 10.47 32.28
N LYS A 591 3.66 11.33 31.36
CA LYS A 591 4.96 12.01 31.43
C LYS A 591 4.73 13.52 31.50
N THR A 592 5.18 14.11 32.59
CA THR A 592 5.04 15.54 32.86
C THR A 592 6.40 16.22 32.88
N LEU A 593 6.53 17.32 32.15
CA LEU A 593 7.68 18.20 32.18
C LEU A 593 7.25 19.61 32.56
N MET A 594 7.88 20.15 33.60
CA MET A 594 7.73 21.54 34.01
C MET A 594 8.95 22.35 33.58
N PHE A 595 8.75 23.40 32.78
CA PHE A 595 9.72 24.47 32.62
C PHE A 595 9.49 25.55 33.67
N VAL A 596 10.49 25.83 34.49
CA VAL A 596 10.54 27.04 35.32
C VAL A 596 11.36 28.11 34.60
N ASN A 597 10.66 29.09 34.04
CA ASN A 597 11.23 30.25 33.37
C ASN A 597 11.50 31.36 34.39
N ILE A 598 12.76 31.80 34.49
CA ILE A 598 13.18 32.87 35.38
C ILE A 598 13.80 34.04 34.62
N SER A 599 13.69 35.22 35.20
CA SER A 599 14.46 36.41 34.82
C SER A 599 15.51 36.67 35.88
N CYS A 600 16.71 37.00 35.44
CA CYS A 600 17.83 37.32 36.31
C CYS A 600 17.87 38.79 36.73
N LEU A 601 16.91 39.63 36.33
CA LEU A 601 16.85 41.02 36.77
C LEU A 601 16.72 41.15 38.30
N ASN A 602 17.46 42.09 38.88
CA ASN A 602 17.43 42.41 40.31
C ASN A 602 16.01 42.74 40.81
N SER A 603 15.21 43.42 39.98
CA SER A 603 13.80 43.72 40.27
C SER A 603 12.91 42.47 40.36
N HIS A 604 13.33 41.37 39.74
CA HIS A 604 12.59 40.11 39.65
C HIS A 604 13.05 39.07 40.66
N PHE A 605 14.10 39.34 41.45
CA PHE A 605 14.72 38.37 42.36
C PHE A 605 13.71 37.61 43.24
N ASN A 606 12.78 38.33 43.89
CA ASN A 606 11.81 37.70 44.81
C ASN A 606 10.81 36.76 44.09
N GLU A 607 10.44 37.11 42.86
CA GLU A 607 9.51 36.33 42.05
C GLU A 607 10.24 35.13 41.44
N SER A 608 11.44 35.32 40.87
CA SER A 608 12.33 34.22 40.43
C SER A 608 12.62 33.24 41.59
N LEU A 609 12.92 33.74 42.79
CA LEU A 609 13.11 32.92 43.99
C LEU A 609 11.84 32.13 44.35
N SER A 610 10.66 32.73 44.23
CA SER A 610 9.39 32.06 44.46
C SER A 610 9.13 30.97 43.43
N SER A 611 9.41 31.24 42.15
CA SER A 611 9.26 30.25 41.08
C SER A 611 10.19 29.06 41.25
N LEU A 612 11.46 29.30 41.60
CA LEU A 612 12.45 28.26 41.85
C LEU A 612 12.09 27.38 43.06
N ARG A 613 11.55 27.97 44.13
CA ARG A 613 11.05 27.21 45.29
C ARG A 613 9.89 26.29 44.93
N PHE A 614 8.94 26.78 44.13
CA PHE A 614 7.84 25.96 43.64
C PHE A 614 8.36 24.81 42.77
N ALA A 615 9.22 25.11 41.80
CA ALA A 615 9.82 24.13 40.91
C ALA A 615 10.62 23.05 41.66
N SER A 616 11.36 23.43 42.72
CA SER A 616 12.06 22.48 43.59
C SER A 616 11.10 21.53 44.34
N LYS A 617 9.92 22.02 44.74
CA LYS A 617 8.86 21.17 45.31
C LYS A 617 8.34 20.16 44.29
N VAL A 618 8.18 20.58 43.03
CA VAL A 618 7.76 19.69 41.92
C VAL A 618 8.81 18.62 41.62
N ASN A 619 10.08 19.00 41.50
CA ASN A 619 11.19 18.09 41.14
C ASN A 619 11.38 16.92 42.13
N THR A 620 10.90 17.08 43.36
CA THR A 620 11.00 16.04 44.40
C THR A 620 9.76 15.14 44.46
N THR A 621 8.88 15.20 43.45
CA THR A 621 7.62 14.45 43.37
C THR A 621 7.80 13.21 42.49
N THR A 622 7.25 12.07 42.90
CA THR A 622 7.22 10.82 42.12
C THR A 622 5.78 10.36 41.91
N LEU A 623 5.40 9.98 40.69
CA LEU A 623 4.07 9.43 40.41
C LEU A 623 3.87 8.06 41.07
N LYS A 624 2.62 7.76 41.46
CA LYS A 624 2.22 6.40 41.83
C LYS A 624 2.12 5.56 40.55
N LYS A 625 2.73 4.38 40.58
CA LYS A 625 2.37 3.28 39.67
C LYS A 625 1.00 2.75 40.05
#